data_AF-A0A535FP83-F1
#
_entry.id   AF-A0A535FP83-F1
#
_cell.length_a   1.000
_cell.length_b   1.000
_cell.length_c   1.000
_cell.angle_alpha   90.00
_cell.angle_beta   90.00
_cell.angle_gamma   90.00
#
_symmetry.space_group_name_H-M   'P 1'
#
loop_
_entity.id
_entity.type
_entity.pdbx_description
1 polymer ?
#
loop_
_entity_poly.entity_id
_entity_poly.type
_entity_poly.pdbx_seq_one_letter_code
_entity_poly.pdbx_strand_id
1 'polypeptide(L)'
;MMNNPLPQAKLDLNDALFLVPILTSYGAWVRQVCPSREVVELKMATIESLQTKLSGLVERRGENIEGVMFFVTTDEVETMTSSLKCFHAYAPKLLAPSPDRDALLKHCQHMLVTISTTFS
;
A
#
# COMPACT_ATOMS: atom_id res chain seq x y z
N MET A 1 26.92 4.75 16.50
CA MET A 1 25.64 4.91 15.76
C MET A 1 25.18 3.50 15.41
N MET A 2 24.12 2.99 16.05
CA MET A 2 23.55 1.70 15.67
C MET A 2 22.79 1.90 14.37
N ASN A 3 23.27 1.29 13.28
CA ASN A 3 22.49 1.13 12.05
C ASN A 3 21.33 0.19 12.39
N ASN A 4 20.18 0.75 12.79
CA ASN A 4 18.96 -0.03 12.78
C ASN A 4 18.70 -0.40 11.31
N PRO A 5 18.69 -1.71 10.96
CA PRO A 5 18.41 -2.11 9.59
C PRO A 5 17.03 -1.59 9.22
N LEU A 6 16.91 -1.03 8.00
CA LEU A 6 15.61 -0.62 7.48
C LEU A 6 14.65 -1.81 7.54
N PRO A 7 13.39 -1.61 7.95
CA PRO A 7 12.41 -2.67 7.98
C PRO A 7 12.27 -3.30 6.58
N GLN A 8 12.12 -4.61 6.54
CA GLN A 8 11.93 -5.37 5.29
C GLN A 8 10.48 -5.82 5.17
N ALA A 9 9.87 -5.54 4.02
CA ALA A 9 8.58 -6.08 3.64
C ALA A 9 8.81 -7.30 2.75
N LYS A 10 8.18 -8.44 3.06
CA LYS A 10 8.01 -9.54 2.10
C LYS A 10 6.57 -9.46 1.58
N LEU A 11 6.41 -9.08 0.32
CA LEU A 11 5.11 -9.03 -0.35
C LEU A 11 5.12 -9.93 -1.57
N ASP A 12 4.00 -10.61 -1.81
CA ASP A 12 3.82 -11.44 -3.00
C ASP A 12 3.13 -10.66 -4.14
N LEU A 13 2.92 -11.35 -5.27
CA LEU A 13 2.26 -10.76 -6.43
C LEU A 13 0.80 -10.36 -6.14
N ASN A 14 0.07 -11.12 -5.33
CA ASN A 14 -1.32 -10.80 -5.00
C ASN A 14 -1.39 -9.54 -4.13
N ASP A 15 -0.48 -9.42 -3.15
CA ASP A 15 -0.36 -8.23 -2.32
C ASP A 15 -0.06 -6.99 -3.18
N ALA A 16 0.85 -7.11 -4.14
CA ALA A 16 1.19 -6.02 -5.05
C ALA A 16 0.01 -5.63 -5.96
N LEU A 17 -0.68 -6.62 -6.55
CA LEU A 17 -1.88 -6.40 -7.37
C LEU A 17 -3.02 -5.74 -6.58
N PHE A 18 -3.07 -5.99 -5.27
CA PHE A 18 -4.05 -5.38 -4.38
C PHE A 18 -3.66 -3.96 -3.91
N LEU A 19 -2.38 -3.74 -3.56
CA LEU A 19 -1.90 -2.48 -3.00
C LEU A 19 -1.75 -1.37 -4.05
N VAL A 20 -1.30 -1.68 -5.27
CA VAL A 20 -1.03 -0.67 -6.31
C VAL A 20 -2.28 0.15 -6.67
N PRO A 21 -3.48 -0.45 -6.89
CA PRO A 21 -4.71 0.30 -7.11
C PRO A 21 -5.08 1.19 -5.92
N ILE A 22 -4.93 0.70 -4.70
CA ILE A 22 -5.26 1.45 -3.47
C ILE A 22 -4.35 2.67 -3.33
N LEU A 23 -3.04 2.51 -3.56
CA LEU A 23 -2.07 3.60 -3.55
C LEU A 23 -2.37 4.63 -4.64
N THR A 24 -2.78 4.19 -5.84
CA THR A 24 -3.21 5.09 -6.93
C THR A 24 -4.40 5.94 -6.51
N SER A 25 -5.46 5.31 -5.99
CA SER A 25 -6.65 6.02 -5.51
C SER A 25 -6.34 6.97 -4.36
N TYR A 26 -5.46 6.55 -3.43
CA TYR A 26 -5.02 7.40 -2.33
C TYR A 26 -4.23 8.62 -2.81
N GLY A 27 -3.33 8.45 -3.79
CA GLY A 27 -2.60 9.58 -4.39
C GLY A 27 -3.51 10.57 -5.11
N ALA A 28 -4.54 10.08 -5.81
CA ALA A 28 -5.56 10.94 -6.41
C ALA A 28 -6.32 11.76 -5.35
N TRP A 29 -6.65 11.15 -4.21
CA TRP A 29 -7.28 11.84 -3.08
C TRP A 29 -6.35 12.88 -2.43
N VAL A 30 -5.09 12.53 -2.15
CA VAL A 30 -4.08 13.45 -1.59
C VAL A 30 -3.99 14.74 -2.40
N ARG A 31 -3.94 14.64 -3.73
CA ARG A 31 -3.89 15.80 -4.64
C ARG A 31 -5.12 16.72 -4.54
N GLN A 32 -6.28 16.20 -4.12
CA GLN A 32 -7.52 16.98 -4.02
C GLN A 32 -7.69 17.64 -2.66
N VAL A 33 -7.24 16.99 -1.58
CA VAL A 33 -7.52 17.43 -0.20
C VAL A 33 -6.37 18.15 0.47
N CYS A 34 -5.13 17.93 0.03
CA CYS A 34 -3.98 18.58 0.67
C CYS A 34 -3.86 20.03 0.17
N PRO A 35 -3.90 21.02 1.08
CA PRO A 35 -3.89 22.44 0.71
C PRO A 35 -2.50 22.96 0.32
N SER A 36 -1.42 22.24 0.70
CA SER A 36 -0.04 22.63 0.42
C SER A 36 0.56 21.80 -0.70
N ARG A 37 1.10 22.48 -1.71
CA ARG A 37 1.79 21.86 -2.84
C ARG A 37 3.01 21.05 -2.40
N GLU A 38 3.81 21.57 -1.46
CA GLU A 38 5.00 20.87 -0.95
C GLU A 38 4.61 19.56 -0.25
N VAL A 39 3.51 19.56 0.50
CA VAL A 39 3.01 18.35 1.18
C VAL A 39 2.48 17.33 0.17
N VAL A 40 1.83 17.79 -0.91
CA VAL A 40 1.41 16.92 -2.01
C VAL A 40 2.63 16.29 -2.68
N GLU A 41 3.65 17.08 -3.02
CA GLU A 41 4.87 16.61 -3.69
C GLU A 41 5.59 15.55 -2.84
N LEU A 42 5.74 15.79 -1.53
CA LEU A 42 6.36 14.82 -0.62
C LEU A 42 5.56 13.50 -0.54
N LYS A 43 4.25 13.59 -0.32
CA LYS A 43 3.40 12.38 -0.22
C LYS A 43 3.34 11.62 -1.53
N MET A 44 3.29 12.31 -2.66
CA MET A 44 3.29 11.68 -3.98
C MET A 44 4.63 10.99 -4.26
N ALA A 45 5.76 11.57 -3.87
CA ALA A 45 7.07 10.92 -3.99
C ALA A 45 7.13 9.60 -3.20
N THR A 46 6.57 9.56 -1.97
CA THR A 46 6.47 8.33 -1.18
C THR A 46 5.57 7.29 -1.87
N ILE A 47 4.42 7.72 -2.41
CA ILE A 47 3.50 6.83 -3.14
C ILE A 47 4.16 6.26 -4.40
N GLU A 48 4.86 7.09 -5.18
CA GLU A 48 5.56 6.68 -6.40
C GLU A 48 6.72 5.73 -6.10
N SER A 49 7.46 5.95 -5.01
CA SER A 49 8.49 5.03 -4.53
C SER A 49 7.90 3.64 -4.21
N LEU A 50 6.82 3.61 -3.43
CA LEU A 50 6.09 2.37 -3.11
C LEU A 50 5.59 1.66 -4.37
N GLN A 51 4.96 2.40 -5.27
CA GLN A 51 4.43 1.84 -6.52
C GLN A 51 5.56 1.29 -7.39
N THR A 52 6.71 1.95 -7.45
CA THR A 52 7.88 1.44 -8.21
C THR A 52 8.36 0.12 -7.63
N LYS A 53 8.46 0.01 -6.30
CA LYS A 53 8.87 -1.23 -5.61
C LYS A 53 7.87 -2.37 -5.86
N LEU A 54 6.57 -2.07 -5.86
CA LEU A 54 5.51 -3.04 -6.11
C LEU A 54 5.36 -3.39 -7.59
N SER A 55 5.60 -2.46 -8.52
CA SER A 55 5.52 -2.72 -9.96
C SER A 55 6.59 -3.70 -10.41
N GLY A 56 7.77 -3.71 -9.78
CA GLY A 56 8.78 -4.75 -10.01
C GLY A 56 8.31 -6.17 -9.70
N LEU A 57 7.30 -6.35 -8.84
CA LEU A 57 6.62 -7.63 -8.63
C LEU A 57 5.62 -7.93 -9.75
N VAL A 58 4.85 -6.91 -10.18
CA VAL A 58 3.83 -7.03 -11.23
C VAL A 58 4.44 -7.35 -12.59
N GLU A 59 5.59 -6.75 -12.92
CA GLU A 59 6.30 -6.98 -14.19
C GLU A 59 6.85 -8.40 -14.32
N ARG A 60 7.12 -9.08 -13.20
CA ARG A 60 7.60 -10.47 -13.16
C ARG A 60 6.46 -11.50 -13.11
N ARG A 61 5.23 -11.07 -13.41
CA ARG A 61 4.04 -11.92 -13.49
C ARG A 61 4.25 -13.04 -14.52
N GLY A 62 4.25 -14.28 -14.04
CA GLY A 62 4.51 -15.48 -14.85
C GLY A 62 5.78 -16.22 -14.42
N GLU A 63 6.64 -15.58 -13.63
CA GLU A 63 7.70 -16.26 -12.89
C GLU A 63 7.11 -16.82 -11.57
N ASN A 64 7.52 -18.04 -11.19
CA ASN A 64 7.08 -18.70 -9.94
C ASN A 64 7.77 -18.05 -8.73
N ILE A 65 7.42 -16.79 -8.44
CA ILE A 65 8.04 -15.98 -7.38
C ILE A 65 7.17 -16.05 -6.13
N GLU A 66 7.74 -16.55 -5.03
CA GLU A 66 7.07 -16.66 -3.71
C GLU A 66 6.95 -15.32 -2.95
N GLY A 67 7.45 -14.24 -3.54
CA GLY A 67 7.45 -12.88 -3.00
C GLY A 67 8.82 -12.21 -3.10
N VAL A 68 8.83 -10.87 -3.06
CA VAL A 68 10.06 -10.07 -3.08
C VAL A 68 10.21 -9.38 -1.74
N MET A 69 11.43 -9.46 -1.20
CA MET A 69 11.82 -8.66 -0.05
C MET A 69 12.35 -7.32 -0.53
N PHE A 70 11.81 -6.23 -0.01
CA PHE A 70 12.36 -4.90 -0.25
C PHE A 70 12.38 -4.08 1.05
N PHE A 71 13.33 -3.15 1.12
CA PHE A 71 13.41 -2.22 2.23
C PHE A 71 12.30 -1.18 2.13
N VAL A 72 11.63 -0.95 3.25
CA VAL A 72 10.62 0.10 3.40
C VAL A 72 11.10 1.14 4.40
N THR A 73 10.79 2.40 4.13
CA THR A 73 10.98 3.49 5.10
C THR A 73 9.76 3.61 6.01
N THR A 74 9.90 4.32 7.13
CA THR A 74 8.78 4.61 8.04
C THR A 74 7.65 5.33 7.30
N ASP A 75 7.97 6.34 6.48
CA ASP A 75 6.98 7.10 5.70
C ASP A 75 6.22 6.21 4.71
N GLU A 76 6.90 5.22 4.12
CA GLU A 76 6.29 4.24 3.22
C GLU A 76 5.34 3.31 3.97
N VAL A 77 5.72 2.82 5.15
CA VAL A 77 4.85 2.02 6.01
C VAL A 77 3.62 2.81 6.44
N GLU A 78 3.79 4.07 6.86
CA GLU A 78 2.69 4.97 7.23
C GLU A 78 1.77 5.25 6.05
N THR A 79 2.33 5.45 4.85
CA THR A 79 1.58 5.70 3.62
C THR A 79 0.76 4.49 3.22
N MET A 80 1.33 3.27 3.23
CA MET A 80 0.59 2.03 2.97
C MET A 80 -0.52 1.81 4.01
N THR A 81 -0.22 2.03 5.28
CA THR A 81 -1.21 1.86 6.35
C THR A 81 -2.36 2.87 6.21
N SER A 82 -2.05 4.13 5.91
CA SER A 82 -3.05 5.18 5.74
C SER A 82 -3.92 4.96 4.50
N SER A 83 -3.32 4.52 3.39
CA SER A 83 -4.07 4.24 2.16
C SER A 83 -5.04 3.07 2.34
N LEU A 84 -4.60 1.99 3.00
CA LEU A 84 -5.44 0.84 3.35
C LEU A 84 -6.55 1.22 4.33
N LYS A 85 -6.26 1.97 5.40
CA LYS A 85 -7.28 2.44 6.36
C LYS A 85 -8.33 3.31 5.66
N CYS A 86 -7.89 4.22 4.78
CA CYS A 86 -8.78 5.05 3.99
C CYS A 86 -9.68 4.18 3.09
N PHE A 87 -9.08 3.27 2.32
CA PHE A 87 -9.84 2.36 1.46
C PHE A 87 -10.86 1.54 2.26
N HIS A 88 -10.45 0.90 3.36
CA HIS A 88 -11.32 0.10 4.21
C HIS A 88 -12.51 0.90 4.78
N ALA A 89 -12.30 2.17 5.14
CA ALA A 89 -13.35 3.03 5.68
C ALA A 89 -14.35 3.50 4.61
N TYR A 90 -13.91 3.73 3.37
CA TYR A 90 -14.76 4.30 2.31
C TYR A 90 -15.33 3.25 1.34
N ALA A 91 -14.66 2.12 1.14
CA ALA A 91 -15.11 1.06 0.23
C ALA A 91 -16.54 0.57 0.48
N PRO A 92 -17.03 0.41 1.74
CA PRO A 92 -18.43 0.02 1.98
C PRO A 92 -19.47 1.03 1.48
N LYS A 93 -19.08 2.31 1.33
CA LYS A 93 -19.94 3.39 0.83
C LYS A 93 -19.86 3.55 -0.70
N LEU A 94 -18.74 3.13 -1.30
CA LEU A 94 -18.47 3.27 -2.72
C LEU A 94 -18.87 2.03 -3.52
N LEU A 95 -18.80 0.85 -2.91
CA LEU A 95 -19.07 -0.43 -3.56
C LEU A 95 -20.43 -0.98 -3.13
N ALA A 96 -21.21 -1.44 -4.11
CA ALA A 96 -22.46 -2.14 -3.83
C ALA A 96 -22.20 -3.38 -2.95
N PRO A 97 -23.10 -3.71 -2.02
CA PRO A 97 -22.99 -4.93 -1.23
C PRO A 97 -22.90 -6.17 -2.12
N SER A 98 -21.82 -6.93 -1.98
CA SER A 98 -21.59 -8.18 -2.70
C SER A 98 -20.59 -9.07 -1.94
N PRO A 99 -20.58 -10.39 -2.20
CA PRO A 99 -19.55 -11.29 -1.65
C PRO A 99 -18.13 -10.84 -2.01
N ASP A 100 -17.93 -10.32 -3.23
CA ASP A 100 -16.62 -9.83 -3.68
C ASP A 100 -16.17 -8.61 -2.89
N ARG A 101 -17.09 -7.69 -2.58
CA ARG A 101 -16.82 -6.54 -1.70
C ARG A 101 -16.37 -7.02 -0.32
N ASP A 102 -17.08 -7.99 0.26
CA ASP A 102 -16.78 -8.47 1.61
C ASP A 102 -15.43 -9.21 1.65
N ALA A 103 -15.11 -9.98 0.60
CA ALA A 103 -13.79 -10.59 0.43
C ALA A 103 -12.69 -9.53 0.31
N LEU A 104 -12.92 -8.46 -0.46
CA LEU A 104 -11.99 -7.35 -0.64
C LEU A 104 -11.71 -6.61 0.67
N LEU A 105 -12.76 -6.32 1.45
CA LEU A 105 -12.64 -5.68 2.77
C LEU A 105 -11.88 -6.59 3.75
N LYS A 106 -12.16 -7.89 3.75
CA LYS A 106 -11.44 -8.87 4.58
C LYS A 106 -9.97 -8.94 4.20
N HIS A 107 -9.63 -8.92 2.91
CA HIS A 107 -8.25 -8.90 2.45
C HIS A 107 -7.54 -7.60 2.84
N CYS A 108 -8.22 -6.45 2.73
CA CYS A 108 -7.71 -5.17 3.22
C CYS A 108 -7.40 -5.19 4.73
N GLN A 109 -8.32 -5.74 5.53
CA GLN A 109 -8.13 -5.89 6.97
C GLN A 109 -6.97 -6.83 7.30
N HIS A 110 -6.82 -7.93 6.57
CA HIS A 110 -5.68 -8.84 6.72
C HIS A 110 -4.35 -8.11 6.45
N MET A 111 -4.27 -7.36 5.35
CA MET A 111 -3.09 -6.57 4.99
C MET A 111 -2.74 -5.52 6.04
N LEU A 112 -3.75 -4.83 6.60
CA LEU A 112 -3.55 -3.88 7.70
C LEU A 112 -2.93 -4.55 8.93
N VAL A 113 -3.40 -5.75 9.28
CA VAL A 113 -2.83 -6.53 10.39
C VAL A 113 -1.39 -6.93 10.06
N THR A 114 -1.13 -7.49 8.88
CA THR A 114 0.20 -7.92 8.44
C THR A 114 1.22 -6.79 8.47
N ILE A 115 0.88 -5.63 7.92
CA ILE A 115 1.75 -4.44 7.95
C ILE A 115 1.98 -3.97 9.38
N SER A 116 0.93 -3.90 10.20
CA SER A 116 1.09 -3.53 11.62
C SER A 116 2.01 -4.50 12.35
N THR A 117 1.82 -5.81 12.22
CA THR A 117 2.65 -6.80 12.93
C THR A 117 4.10 -6.84 12.44
N THR A 118 4.34 -6.49 11.18
CA THR A 118 5.68 -6.55 10.59
C THR A 118 6.53 -5.32 10.95
N PHE A 119 5.88 -4.17 11.18
CA PHE A 119 6.57 -2.87 11.32
C PHE A 119 6.26 -2.11 12.62
N SER A 120 5.52 -2.71 13.57
CA SER A 120 5.37 -2.19 14.95
C SER A 120 6.55 -2.61 15.83
#